data_AF-A0A7X6ZAJ3-F1
#
_entry.id   AF-A0A7X6ZAJ3-F1
#
_cell.length_a   1.000
_cell.length_b   1.000
_cell.length_c   1.000
_cell.angle_alpha   90.00
_cell.angle_beta   90.00
_cell.angle_gamma   90.00
#
_symmetry.space_group_name_H-M   'P 1'
#
loop_
_entity.id
_entity.type
_entity.pdbx_description
1 polymer ?
#
loop_
_entity_poly.entity_id
_entity_poly.type
_entity_poly.pdbx_seq_one_letter_code
_entity_poly.pdbx_strand_id
1 'polypeptide(L)'
;MSDVRCPHCGEVFTIDEASYADIARQVRDSEFEKQVHERLALAEQEKQRALELAEAKSAAALQQASAAKDSEILELKARLDAGETERKLAVTEALGQVEKERDALKAHLERALEDKASAVELITSQSAAQLQKAVAEKDAAIVEMTSRLESIEAKQELALNQAVTTVEKQRDDLKNELERTELEKKLAETALKEKYETQLKDRDDAIERLRDMKAKLSTKMVGETLEQHCEIEFNRIRATAFPYAYFEKDNDASSGSKGDFIFRDM
;
A
#
# COMPACT_ATOMS: atom_id res chain seq x y z
N MET A 1 -86.47 -21.37 -137.25
CA MET A 1 -86.45 -20.56 -138.50
C MET A 1 -87.22 -19.27 -138.26
N SER A 2 -86.51 -18.16 -138.20
CA SER A 2 -87.06 -16.83 -137.87
C SER A 2 -86.66 -15.86 -138.98
N ASP A 3 -87.63 -15.27 -139.67
CA ASP A 3 -87.40 -14.35 -140.78
C ASP A 3 -87.13 -12.94 -140.25
N VAL A 4 -85.93 -12.42 -140.53
CA VAL A 4 -85.55 -11.06 -140.13
C VAL A 4 -85.60 -10.16 -141.37
N ARG A 5 -86.52 -9.19 -141.36
CA ARG A 5 -86.65 -8.19 -142.42
C ARG A 5 -85.65 -7.07 -142.22
N CYS A 6 -84.86 -6.78 -143.25
CA CYS A 6 -83.99 -5.61 -143.24
C CYS A 6 -84.83 -4.32 -143.33
N PRO A 7 -84.76 -3.43 -142.34
CA PRO A 7 -85.56 -2.21 -142.32
C PRO A 7 -85.12 -1.17 -143.38
N HIS A 8 -84.01 -1.39 -144.10
CA HIS A 8 -83.47 -0.42 -145.06
C HIS A 8 -83.75 -0.78 -146.53
N CYS A 9 -83.75 -2.06 -146.90
CA CYS A 9 -84.04 -2.48 -148.28
C CYS A 9 -85.27 -3.40 -148.41
N GLY A 10 -85.89 -3.78 -147.29
CA GLY A 10 -87.12 -4.59 -147.29
C GLY A 10 -86.92 -6.07 -147.64
N GLU A 11 -85.70 -6.49 -147.98
CA GLU A 11 -85.39 -7.90 -148.22
C GLU A 11 -85.48 -8.71 -146.93
N VAL A 12 -86.15 -9.87 -147.05
CA VAL A 12 -86.37 -10.82 -145.97
C VAL A 12 -85.28 -11.88 -146.08
N PHE A 13 -84.43 -11.99 -145.07
CA PHE A 13 -83.45 -13.08 -145.01
C PHE A 13 -83.79 -14.01 -143.85
N THR A 14 -83.77 -15.30 -144.14
CA THR A 14 -83.98 -16.38 -143.18
C THR A 14 -82.69 -16.62 -142.41
N ILE A 15 -82.68 -16.42 -141.09
CA ILE A 15 -81.55 -16.87 -140.25
C ILE A 15 -81.70 -18.38 -140.08
N ASP A 16 -80.77 -19.12 -140.68
CA ASP A 16 -80.68 -20.56 -140.55
C ASP A 16 -80.05 -20.93 -139.19
N GLU A 17 -80.80 -21.67 -138.37
CA GLU A 17 -80.34 -22.15 -137.07
C GLU A 17 -79.18 -23.16 -137.20
N ALA A 18 -79.05 -23.84 -138.35
CA ALA A 18 -77.89 -24.69 -138.64
C ALA A 18 -76.61 -23.86 -138.84
N SER A 19 -76.71 -22.71 -139.52
CA SER A 19 -75.62 -21.74 -139.65
C SER A 19 -75.16 -21.17 -138.30
N TYR A 20 -76.08 -20.96 -137.33
CA TYR A 20 -75.71 -20.55 -135.97
C TYR A 20 -75.05 -21.68 -135.16
N ALA A 21 -75.50 -22.93 -135.33
CA ALA A 21 -74.88 -24.10 -134.73
C ALA A 21 -73.48 -24.37 -135.29
N ASP A 22 -73.24 -24.08 -136.58
CA ASP A 22 -71.92 -24.19 -137.21
C ASP A 22 -70.96 -23.08 -136.74
N ILE A 23 -71.45 -21.85 -136.53
CA ILE A 23 -70.66 -20.77 -135.90
C ILE A 23 -70.35 -21.12 -134.42
N ALA A 24 -71.30 -21.70 -133.68
CA ALA A 24 -71.08 -22.15 -132.32
C ALA A 24 -70.09 -23.33 -132.23
N ARG A 25 -70.09 -24.24 -133.21
CA ARG A 25 -69.08 -25.30 -133.35
C ARG A 25 -67.70 -24.75 -133.74
N GLN A 26 -67.63 -23.75 -134.62
CA GLN A 26 -66.36 -23.08 -134.96
C GLN A 26 -65.70 -22.37 -133.78
N VAL A 27 -66.50 -21.97 -132.77
CA VAL A 27 -65.99 -21.29 -131.58
C VAL A 27 -65.82 -22.24 -130.39
N ARG A 28 -66.52 -23.38 -130.38
CA ARG A 28 -66.42 -24.45 -129.37
C ARG A 28 -66.29 -25.81 -130.05
N ASP A 29 -65.19 -25.98 -130.76
CA ASP A 29 -64.77 -27.29 -131.25
C ASP A 29 -63.86 -27.98 -130.22
N SER A 30 -63.61 -29.28 -130.43
CA SER A 30 -62.73 -30.05 -129.57
C SER A 30 -61.27 -29.56 -129.58
N GLU A 31 -60.87 -28.74 -130.55
CA GLU A 31 -59.53 -28.16 -130.63
C GLU A 31 -59.39 -26.94 -129.72
N PHE A 32 -60.41 -26.08 -129.66
CA PHE A 32 -60.50 -24.97 -128.72
C PHE A 32 -60.51 -25.46 -127.27
N GLU A 33 -61.29 -26.48 -126.93
CA GLU A 33 -61.28 -27.06 -125.57
C GLU A 33 -59.90 -27.63 -125.20
N LYS A 34 -59.20 -28.28 -126.14
CA LYS A 34 -57.81 -28.75 -125.94
C LYS A 34 -56.86 -27.58 -125.69
N GLN A 35 -56.92 -26.51 -126.48
CA GLN A 35 -56.09 -25.32 -126.28
C GLN A 35 -56.36 -24.61 -124.96
N VAL A 36 -57.63 -24.54 -124.53
CA VAL A 36 -58.01 -24.01 -123.22
C VAL A 36 -57.45 -24.89 -122.11
N HIS A 37 -57.56 -26.21 -122.21
CA HIS A 37 -56.98 -27.13 -121.24
C HIS A 37 -55.45 -27.07 -121.19
N GLU A 38 -54.77 -26.97 -122.34
CA GLU A 38 -53.31 -26.77 -122.38
C GLU A 38 -52.89 -25.46 -121.72
N ARG A 39 -53.60 -24.35 -121.99
CA ARG A 39 -53.33 -23.06 -121.34
C ARG A 39 -53.61 -23.08 -119.84
N LEU A 40 -54.69 -23.72 -119.43
CA LEU A 40 -55.00 -23.91 -118.01
C LEU A 40 -53.91 -24.76 -117.34
N ALA A 41 -53.47 -25.86 -117.96
CA ALA A 41 -52.39 -26.69 -117.45
C ALA A 41 -51.06 -25.93 -117.34
N LEU A 42 -50.72 -25.10 -118.34
CA LEU A 42 -49.55 -24.24 -118.30
C LEU A 42 -49.66 -23.19 -117.18
N ALA A 43 -50.82 -22.53 -117.03
CA ALA A 43 -51.06 -21.56 -115.97
C ALA A 43 -51.02 -22.21 -114.57
N GLU A 44 -51.51 -23.44 -114.43
CA GLU A 44 -51.46 -24.22 -113.19
C GLU A 44 -50.01 -24.61 -112.85
N GLN A 45 -49.23 -25.01 -113.85
CA GLN A 45 -47.80 -25.28 -113.69
C GLN A 45 -47.00 -24.01 -113.34
N GLU A 46 -47.30 -22.88 -113.97
CA GLU A 46 -46.69 -21.59 -113.63
C GLU A 46 -47.05 -21.14 -112.22
N LYS A 47 -48.32 -21.31 -111.81
CA LYS A 47 -48.76 -21.04 -110.44
C LYS A 47 -48.04 -21.93 -109.44
N GLN A 48 -47.90 -23.23 -109.71
CA GLN A 48 -47.15 -24.16 -108.85
C GLN A 48 -45.69 -23.73 -108.73
N ARG A 49 -45.00 -23.43 -109.84
CA ARG A 49 -43.62 -22.91 -109.81
C ARG A 49 -43.50 -21.59 -109.06
N ALA A 50 -44.47 -20.69 -109.18
CA ALA A 50 -44.47 -19.42 -108.46
C ALA A 50 -44.63 -19.62 -106.94
N LEU A 51 -45.48 -20.57 -106.53
CA LEU A 51 -45.63 -20.96 -105.12
C LEU A 51 -44.35 -21.62 -104.59
N GLU A 52 -43.77 -22.57 -105.31
CA GLU A 52 -42.48 -23.20 -104.95
C GLU A 52 -41.36 -22.16 -104.82
N LEU A 53 -41.28 -21.20 -105.75
CA LEU A 53 -40.31 -20.11 -105.67
C LEU A 53 -40.55 -19.21 -104.45
N ALA A 54 -41.82 -18.93 -104.13
CA ALA A 54 -42.18 -18.13 -102.96
C ALA A 54 -41.83 -18.85 -101.65
N GLU A 55 -42.10 -20.16 -101.57
CA GLU A 55 -41.71 -21.02 -100.44
C GLU A 55 -40.19 -21.14 -100.30
N ALA A 56 -39.46 -21.32 -101.42
CA ALA A 56 -38.01 -21.37 -101.40
C ALA A 56 -37.40 -20.02 -100.93
N LYS A 57 -37.97 -18.89 -101.38
CA LYS A 57 -37.56 -17.55 -100.93
C LYS A 57 -37.87 -17.31 -99.47
N SER A 58 -39.03 -17.73 -98.97
CA SER A 58 -39.39 -17.57 -97.56
C SER A 58 -38.54 -18.46 -96.66
N ALA A 59 -38.28 -19.71 -97.07
CA ALA A 59 -37.37 -20.61 -96.37
C ALA A 59 -35.95 -20.04 -96.32
N ALA A 60 -35.44 -19.51 -97.44
CA ALA A 60 -34.12 -18.87 -97.49
C ALA A 60 -34.04 -17.63 -96.58
N ALA A 61 -35.09 -16.78 -96.59
CA ALA A 61 -35.15 -15.61 -95.71
C ALA A 61 -35.20 -15.99 -94.23
N LEU A 62 -35.98 -17.03 -93.87
CA LEU A 62 -36.03 -17.57 -92.51
C LEU A 62 -34.69 -18.17 -92.10
N GLN A 63 -34.01 -18.89 -92.99
CA GLN A 63 -32.69 -19.47 -92.71
C GLN A 63 -31.63 -18.37 -92.51
N GLN A 64 -31.66 -17.30 -93.31
CA GLN A 64 -30.79 -16.14 -93.12
C GLN A 64 -31.07 -15.41 -91.79
N ALA A 65 -32.34 -15.22 -91.45
CA ALA A 65 -32.73 -14.61 -90.18
C ALA A 65 -32.31 -15.47 -88.97
N SER A 66 -32.47 -16.80 -89.06
CA SER A 66 -32.01 -17.74 -88.02
C SER A 66 -30.49 -17.67 -87.88
N ALA A 67 -29.74 -17.72 -88.99
CA ALA A 67 -28.28 -17.65 -88.94
C ALA A 67 -27.78 -16.31 -88.34
N ALA A 68 -28.45 -15.19 -88.64
CA ALA A 68 -28.15 -13.90 -88.05
C ALA A 68 -28.48 -13.84 -86.54
N LYS A 69 -29.55 -14.52 -86.12
CA LYS A 69 -29.89 -14.62 -84.69
C LYS A 69 -28.94 -15.54 -83.95
N ASP A 70 -28.52 -16.66 -84.55
CA ASP A 70 -27.55 -17.58 -83.97
C ASP A 70 -26.18 -16.91 -83.80
N SER A 71 -25.74 -16.09 -84.77
CA SER A 71 -24.51 -15.30 -84.63
C SER A 71 -24.61 -14.24 -83.53
N GLU A 72 -25.74 -13.52 -83.44
CA GLU A 72 -26.00 -12.56 -82.36
C GLU A 72 -26.03 -13.25 -80.98
N ILE A 73 -26.64 -14.44 -80.87
CA ILE A 73 -26.66 -15.24 -79.64
C ILE A 73 -25.25 -15.68 -79.26
N LEU A 74 -24.43 -16.12 -80.22
CA LEU A 74 -23.04 -16.49 -79.97
C LEU A 74 -22.21 -15.30 -79.48
N GLU A 75 -22.39 -14.12 -80.08
CA GLU A 75 -21.70 -12.90 -79.66
C GLU A 75 -22.12 -12.46 -78.25
N LEU A 76 -23.43 -12.47 -77.96
CA LEU A 76 -23.94 -12.14 -76.63
C LEU A 76 -23.47 -13.12 -75.56
N LYS A 77 -23.43 -14.43 -75.87
CA LYS A 77 -22.87 -15.45 -74.97
C LYS A 77 -21.38 -15.19 -74.69
N ALA A 78 -20.59 -14.92 -75.73
CA ALA A 78 -19.17 -14.61 -75.57
C ALA A 78 -18.94 -13.35 -74.72
N ARG A 79 -19.78 -12.30 -74.89
CA ARG A 79 -19.73 -11.09 -74.05
C ARG A 79 -20.12 -11.36 -72.59
N LEU A 80 -21.13 -12.19 -72.36
CA LEU A 80 -21.54 -12.59 -71.00
C LEU A 80 -20.44 -13.39 -70.32
N ASP A 81 -19.86 -14.39 -71.00
CA ASP A 81 -18.77 -15.20 -70.47
C ASP A 81 -17.54 -14.34 -70.16
N ALA A 82 -17.16 -13.43 -71.06
CA ALA A 82 -16.09 -12.47 -70.83
C ALA A 82 -16.38 -11.59 -69.59
N GLY A 83 -17.58 -11.01 -69.49
CA GLY A 83 -17.97 -10.20 -68.34
C GLY A 83 -18.01 -10.97 -67.02
N GLU A 84 -18.41 -12.25 -67.03
CA GLU A 84 -18.32 -13.12 -65.85
C GLU A 84 -16.87 -13.39 -65.45
N THR A 85 -15.97 -13.62 -66.41
CA THR A 85 -14.55 -13.83 -66.12
C THR A 85 -13.89 -12.57 -65.55
N GLU A 86 -14.18 -11.39 -66.10
CA GLU A 86 -13.69 -10.11 -65.58
C GLU A 86 -14.20 -9.86 -64.16
N ARG A 87 -15.48 -10.11 -63.88
CA ARG A 87 -16.04 -9.98 -62.52
C ARG A 87 -15.38 -10.94 -61.54
N LYS A 88 -15.20 -12.21 -61.92
CA LYS A 88 -14.51 -13.20 -61.07
C LYS A 88 -13.09 -12.75 -60.78
N LEU A 89 -12.35 -12.30 -61.80
CA LEU A 89 -10.98 -11.79 -61.63
C LEU A 89 -10.95 -10.58 -60.69
N ALA A 90 -11.80 -9.58 -60.92
CA ALA A 90 -11.88 -8.38 -60.08
C ALA A 90 -12.21 -8.72 -58.61
N VAL A 91 -13.12 -9.67 -58.38
CA VAL A 91 -13.45 -10.15 -57.03
C VAL A 91 -12.27 -10.89 -56.41
N THR A 92 -11.58 -11.77 -57.15
CA THR A 92 -10.41 -12.49 -56.65
C THR A 92 -9.26 -11.55 -56.32
N GLU A 93 -9.02 -10.54 -57.15
CA GLU A 93 -8.00 -9.52 -56.89
C GLU A 93 -8.33 -8.67 -55.65
N ALA A 94 -9.58 -8.22 -55.53
CA ALA A 94 -10.04 -7.46 -54.36
C ALA A 94 -9.94 -8.31 -53.08
N LEU A 95 -10.38 -9.57 -53.11
CA LEU A 95 -10.25 -10.48 -51.97
C LEU A 95 -8.77 -10.73 -51.63
N GLY A 96 -7.91 -10.91 -52.62
CA GLY A 96 -6.47 -11.10 -52.39
C GLY A 96 -5.79 -9.89 -51.75
N GLN A 97 -6.24 -8.66 -52.05
CA GLN A 97 -5.76 -7.46 -51.36
C GLN A 97 -6.24 -7.43 -49.91
N VAL A 98 -7.53 -7.67 -49.67
CA VAL A 98 -8.12 -7.70 -48.32
C VAL A 98 -7.49 -8.79 -47.45
N GLU A 99 -7.22 -9.97 -48.00
CA GLU A 99 -6.53 -11.05 -47.29
C GLU A 99 -5.11 -10.67 -46.90
N LYS A 100 -4.36 -10.01 -47.80
CA LYS A 100 -3.01 -9.50 -47.48
C LYS A 100 -3.04 -8.45 -46.38
N GLU A 101 -3.98 -7.51 -46.43
CA GLU A 101 -4.15 -6.48 -45.39
C GLU A 101 -4.53 -7.10 -44.06
N ARG A 102 -5.47 -8.07 -44.07
CA ARG A 102 -5.86 -8.82 -42.87
C ARG A 102 -4.66 -9.54 -42.26
N ASP A 103 -3.88 -10.24 -43.07
CA ASP A 103 -2.73 -11.01 -42.58
C ASP A 103 -1.62 -10.11 -42.06
N ALA A 104 -1.39 -8.96 -42.72
CA ALA A 104 -0.48 -7.93 -42.23
C ALA A 104 -0.94 -7.34 -40.88
N LEU A 105 -2.22 -6.97 -40.77
CA LEU A 105 -2.80 -6.44 -39.53
C LEU A 105 -2.75 -7.46 -38.39
N LYS A 106 -3.03 -8.74 -38.68
CA LYS A 106 -2.92 -9.82 -37.70
C LYS A 106 -1.48 -9.98 -37.19
N ALA A 107 -0.51 -10.00 -38.10
CA ALA A 107 0.91 -10.08 -37.74
C ALA A 107 1.38 -8.85 -36.94
N HIS A 108 0.88 -7.65 -37.28
CA HIS A 108 1.14 -6.43 -36.51
C HIS A 108 0.54 -6.49 -35.11
N LEU A 109 -0.69 -7.00 -34.98
CA LEU A 109 -1.37 -7.17 -33.70
C LEU A 109 -0.64 -8.18 -32.81
N GLU A 110 -0.23 -9.32 -33.37
CA GLU A 110 0.54 -10.35 -32.65
C GLU A 110 1.86 -9.77 -32.12
N ARG A 111 2.64 -9.08 -32.96
CA ARG A 111 3.86 -8.39 -32.51
C ARG A 111 3.59 -7.34 -31.44
N ALA A 112 2.56 -6.52 -31.59
CA ALA A 112 2.21 -5.50 -30.60
C ALA A 112 1.80 -6.13 -29.24
N LEU A 113 1.17 -7.30 -29.25
CA LEU A 113 0.85 -8.03 -28.02
C LEU A 113 2.10 -8.63 -27.37
N GLU A 114 3.03 -9.19 -28.15
CA GLU A 114 4.32 -9.70 -27.66
C GLU A 114 5.20 -8.57 -27.09
N ASP A 115 5.30 -7.44 -27.78
CA ASP A 115 6.02 -6.25 -27.32
C ASP A 115 5.41 -5.70 -26.02
N LYS A 116 4.07 -5.69 -25.92
CA LYS A 116 3.39 -5.28 -24.68
C LYS A 116 3.62 -6.26 -23.54
N ALA A 117 3.58 -7.56 -23.81
CA ALA A 117 3.82 -8.59 -22.80
C ALA A 117 5.24 -8.50 -22.24
N SER A 118 6.24 -8.39 -23.11
CA SER A 118 7.64 -8.22 -22.72
C SER A 118 7.89 -6.91 -21.97
N ALA A 119 7.25 -5.81 -22.39
CA ALA A 119 7.33 -4.54 -21.66
C ALA A 119 6.72 -4.64 -20.24
N VAL A 120 5.58 -5.31 -20.10
CA VAL A 120 4.97 -5.55 -18.78
C VAL A 120 5.88 -6.41 -17.90
N GLU A 121 6.47 -7.47 -18.44
CA GLU A 121 7.40 -8.34 -17.71
C GLU A 121 8.68 -7.62 -17.27
N LEU A 122 9.21 -6.74 -18.13
CA LEU A 122 10.34 -5.89 -17.78
C LEU A 122 9.98 -4.90 -16.66
N ILE A 123 8.81 -4.26 -16.74
CA ILE A 123 8.35 -3.32 -15.71
C ILE A 123 8.10 -4.03 -14.38
N THR A 124 7.48 -5.22 -14.39
CA THR A 124 7.23 -5.98 -13.16
C THR A 124 8.52 -6.47 -12.53
N SER A 125 9.48 -6.98 -13.32
CA SER A 125 10.79 -7.39 -12.80
C SER A 125 11.62 -6.22 -12.25
N GLN A 126 11.63 -5.07 -12.94
CA GLN A 126 12.28 -3.86 -12.44
C GLN A 126 11.64 -3.34 -11.16
N SER A 127 10.31 -3.31 -11.09
CA SER A 127 9.56 -2.90 -9.90
C SER A 127 9.83 -3.84 -8.72
N ALA A 128 9.83 -5.16 -8.96
CA ALA A 128 10.15 -6.14 -7.93
C ALA A 128 11.59 -5.96 -7.41
N ALA A 129 12.57 -5.73 -8.29
CA ALA A 129 13.94 -5.47 -7.91
C ALA A 129 14.09 -4.16 -7.10
N GLN A 130 13.39 -3.10 -7.49
CA GLN A 130 13.37 -1.84 -6.75
C GLN A 130 12.75 -2.00 -5.36
N LEU A 131 11.64 -2.72 -5.25
CA LEU A 131 11.00 -3.03 -3.96
C LEU A 131 11.92 -3.85 -3.07
N GLN A 132 12.57 -4.89 -3.61
CA GLN A 132 13.51 -5.71 -2.85
C GLN A 132 14.70 -4.88 -2.35
N LYS A 133 15.23 -3.97 -3.18
CA LYS A 133 16.29 -3.05 -2.77
C LYS A 133 15.84 -2.11 -1.66
N ALA A 134 14.65 -1.52 -1.78
CA ALA A 134 14.09 -0.63 -0.76
C ALA A 134 13.81 -1.36 0.57
N VAL A 135 13.37 -2.62 0.51
CA VAL A 135 13.21 -3.48 1.70
C VAL A 135 14.55 -3.75 2.34
N ALA A 136 15.56 -4.17 1.57
CA ALA A 136 16.90 -4.43 2.10
C ALA A 136 17.55 -3.19 2.74
N GLU A 137 17.38 -2.00 2.14
CA GLU A 137 17.85 -0.73 2.70
C GLU A 137 17.15 -0.40 4.02
N LYS A 138 15.82 -0.62 4.10
CA LYS A 138 15.06 -0.42 5.34
C LYS A 138 15.44 -1.43 6.43
N ASP A 139 15.60 -2.69 6.09
CA ASP A 139 16.00 -3.73 7.04
C ASP A 139 17.41 -3.44 7.60
N ALA A 140 18.35 -3.02 6.75
CA ALA A 140 19.67 -2.58 7.19
C ALA A 140 19.59 -1.37 8.14
N ALA A 141 18.76 -0.38 7.82
CA ALA A 141 18.53 0.78 8.69
C ALA A 141 17.88 0.40 10.02
N ILE A 142 16.93 -0.56 10.02
CA ILE A 142 16.30 -1.08 11.24
C ILE A 142 17.36 -1.75 12.11
N VAL A 143 18.20 -2.63 11.56
CA VAL A 143 19.27 -3.30 12.31
C VAL A 143 20.25 -2.27 12.90
N GLU A 144 20.64 -1.26 12.12
CA GLU A 144 21.52 -0.19 12.61
C GLU A 144 20.87 0.58 13.77
N MET A 145 19.61 0.99 13.62
CA MET A 145 18.90 1.72 14.67
C MET A 145 18.68 0.88 15.93
N THR A 146 18.32 -0.40 15.80
CA THR A 146 18.18 -1.31 16.93
C THR A 146 19.51 -1.47 17.67
N SER A 147 20.62 -1.68 16.96
CA SER A 147 21.95 -1.79 17.58
C SER A 147 22.37 -0.50 18.31
N ARG A 148 21.98 0.66 17.79
CA ARG A 148 22.21 1.96 18.45
C ARG A 148 21.37 2.10 19.71
N LEU A 149 20.09 1.70 19.66
CA LEU A 149 19.21 1.73 20.83
C LEU A 149 19.75 0.81 21.93
N GLU A 150 20.09 -0.45 21.60
CA GLU A 150 20.70 -1.39 22.55
C GLU A 150 22.00 -0.84 23.16
N SER A 151 22.85 -0.19 22.36
CA SER A 151 24.07 0.45 22.87
C SER A 151 23.79 1.63 23.81
N ILE A 152 22.76 2.43 23.54
CA ILE A 152 22.35 3.53 24.40
C ILE A 152 21.74 3.00 25.69
N GLU A 153 20.87 1.99 25.62
CA GLU A 153 20.26 1.34 26.77
C GLU A 153 21.34 0.74 27.69
N ALA A 154 22.31 0.01 27.14
CA ALA A 154 23.42 -0.54 27.92
C ALA A 154 24.28 0.55 28.59
N LYS A 155 24.52 1.68 27.90
CA LYS A 155 25.23 2.82 28.49
C LYS A 155 24.43 3.49 29.62
N GLN A 156 23.12 3.61 29.46
CA GLN A 156 22.24 4.17 30.48
C GLN A 156 22.17 3.26 31.72
N GLU A 157 22.03 1.95 31.53
CA GLU A 157 22.03 0.98 32.62
C GLU A 157 23.36 1.00 33.38
N LEU A 158 24.50 1.05 32.66
CA LEU A 158 25.81 1.18 33.30
C LEU A 158 25.94 2.49 34.10
N ALA A 159 25.51 3.63 33.52
CA ALA A 159 25.57 4.92 34.18
C ALA A 159 24.67 4.96 35.44
N LEU A 160 23.47 4.39 35.36
CA LEU A 160 22.56 4.25 36.50
C LEU A 160 23.16 3.36 37.58
N ASN A 161 23.69 2.19 37.23
CA ASN A 161 24.34 1.29 38.18
C ASN A 161 25.53 1.97 38.87
N GLN A 162 26.38 2.70 38.12
CA GLN A 162 27.49 3.45 38.70
C GLN A 162 27.02 4.56 39.66
N ALA A 163 25.96 5.29 39.30
CA ALA A 163 25.37 6.31 40.15
C ALA A 163 24.78 5.71 41.42
N VAL A 164 24.02 4.61 41.30
CA VAL A 164 23.42 3.89 42.43
C VAL A 164 24.50 3.34 43.35
N THR A 165 25.53 2.66 42.83
CA THR A 165 26.65 2.17 43.64
C THR A 165 27.39 3.30 44.37
N THR A 166 27.52 4.48 43.75
CA THR A 166 28.12 5.65 44.41
C THR A 166 27.26 6.15 45.57
N VAL A 167 25.94 6.26 45.36
CA VAL A 167 24.99 6.66 46.41
C VAL A 167 24.92 5.60 47.53
N GLU A 168 24.96 4.31 47.19
CA GLU A 168 24.98 3.22 48.17
C GLU A 168 26.21 3.29 49.05
N LYS A 169 27.41 3.49 48.48
CA LYS A 169 28.64 3.69 49.25
C LYS A 169 28.55 4.91 50.17
N GLN A 170 28.11 6.04 49.64
CA GLN A 170 27.92 7.26 50.45
C GLN A 170 26.92 7.04 51.60
N ARG A 171 25.81 6.33 51.33
CA ARG A 171 24.82 5.98 52.36
C ARG A 171 25.44 5.08 53.43
N ASP A 172 26.18 4.05 53.02
CA ASP A 172 26.77 3.09 53.95
C ASP A 172 27.88 3.74 54.78
N ASP A 173 28.71 4.60 54.18
CA ASP A 173 29.72 5.40 54.88
C ASP A 173 29.06 6.33 55.91
N LEU A 174 28.04 7.10 55.51
CA LEU A 174 27.28 7.97 56.42
C LEU A 174 26.59 7.21 57.54
N LYS A 175 26.03 6.02 57.25
CA LYS A 175 25.41 5.16 58.25
C LYS A 175 26.44 4.67 59.26
N ASN A 176 27.60 4.21 58.81
CA ASN A 176 28.69 3.76 59.68
C ASN A 176 29.25 4.91 60.53
N GLU A 177 29.42 6.09 59.95
CA GLU A 177 29.83 7.29 60.69
C GLU A 177 28.79 7.68 61.75
N LEU A 178 27.50 7.64 61.41
CA LEU A 178 26.42 7.91 62.36
C LEU A 178 26.45 6.90 63.52
N GLU A 179 26.50 5.60 63.23
CA GLU A 179 26.59 4.55 64.26
C GLU A 179 27.84 4.73 65.14
N ARG A 180 29.00 5.07 64.56
CA ARG A 180 30.22 5.35 65.32
C ARG A 180 30.04 6.56 66.24
N THR A 181 29.49 7.66 65.73
CA THR A 181 29.26 8.86 66.56
C THR A 181 28.24 8.63 67.66
N GLU A 182 27.19 7.82 67.42
CA GLU A 182 26.24 7.42 68.45
C GLU A 182 26.89 6.56 69.53
N LEU A 183 27.75 5.61 69.15
CA LEU A 183 28.52 4.79 70.11
C LEU A 183 29.51 5.64 70.90
N GLU A 184 30.25 6.53 70.25
CA GLU A 184 31.18 7.47 70.91
C GLU A 184 30.45 8.37 71.90
N LYS A 185 29.28 8.92 71.52
CA LYS A 185 28.42 9.70 72.44
C LYS A 185 27.95 8.85 73.62
N LYS A 186 27.45 7.64 73.39
CA LYS A 186 27.02 6.73 74.46
C LYS A 186 28.17 6.42 75.41
N LEU A 187 29.37 6.13 74.90
CA LEU A 187 30.56 5.88 75.72
C LEU A 187 31.00 7.12 76.50
N ALA A 188 30.92 8.31 75.90
CA ALA A 188 31.21 9.56 76.58
C ALA A 188 30.19 9.84 77.69
N GLU A 189 28.90 9.60 77.43
CA GLU A 189 27.83 9.72 78.42
C GLU A 189 28.01 8.73 79.58
N THR A 190 28.34 7.47 79.31
CA THR A 190 28.59 6.47 80.36
C THR A 190 29.83 6.82 81.17
N ALA A 191 30.93 7.21 80.52
CA ALA A 191 32.15 7.63 81.21
C ALA A 191 31.94 8.89 82.07
N LEU A 192 31.12 9.84 81.61
CA LEU A 192 30.71 10.99 82.41
C LEU A 192 29.87 10.57 83.61
N LYS A 193 28.88 9.69 83.42
CA LYS A 193 28.05 9.14 84.51
C LYS A 193 28.90 8.41 85.55
N GLU A 194 29.78 7.50 85.13
CA GLU A 194 30.68 6.77 86.03
C GLU A 194 31.61 7.72 86.80
N LYS A 195 32.17 8.75 86.15
CA LYS A 195 32.98 9.78 86.83
C LYS A 195 32.18 10.53 87.89
N TYR A 196 30.96 10.97 87.56
CA TYR A 196 30.10 11.65 88.53
C TYR A 196 29.65 10.72 89.66
N GLU A 197 29.30 9.47 89.38
CA GLU A 197 28.99 8.47 90.40
C GLU A 197 30.18 8.20 91.32
N THR A 198 31.39 8.11 90.78
CA THR A 198 32.61 7.96 91.58
C THR A 198 32.85 9.18 92.46
N GLN A 199 32.74 10.39 91.90
CA GLN A 199 32.88 11.63 92.67
C GLN A 199 31.84 11.75 93.78
N LEU A 200 30.59 11.38 93.51
CA LEU A 200 29.51 11.38 94.50
C LEU A 200 29.82 10.39 95.62
N LYS A 201 30.23 9.15 95.31
CA LYS A 201 30.67 8.17 96.32
C LYS A 201 31.83 8.69 97.16
N ASP A 202 32.86 9.25 96.54
CA ASP A 202 34.01 9.83 97.27
C ASP A 202 33.60 10.98 98.19
N ARG A 203 32.63 11.80 97.76
CA ARG A 203 32.03 12.88 98.58
C ARG A 203 31.20 12.31 99.72
N ASP A 204 30.37 11.30 99.47
CA ASP A 204 29.55 10.64 100.49
C ASP A 204 30.42 9.97 101.56
N ASP A 205 31.47 9.24 101.16
CA ASP A 205 32.45 8.64 102.07
C ASP A 205 33.18 9.72 102.89
N ALA A 206 33.51 10.87 102.28
CA ALA A 206 34.12 11.99 102.99
C ALA A 206 33.15 12.62 104.01
N ILE A 207 31.87 12.78 103.63
CA ILE A 207 30.81 13.24 104.53
C ILE A 207 30.64 12.24 105.68
N GLU A 208 30.66 10.95 105.41
CA GLU A 208 30.55 9.91 106.44
C GLU A 208 31.75 9.93 107.39
N ARG A 209 32.99 10.01 106.88
CA ARG A 209 34.19 10.19 107.72
C ARG A 209 34.11 11.44 108.58
N LEU A 210 33.66 12.57 108.02
CA LEU A 210 33.49 13.81 108.77
C LEU A 210 32.37 13.69 109.82
N ARG A 211 31.28 12.98 109.52
CA ARG A 211 30.20 12.68 110.47
C ARG A 211 30.69 11.78 111.60
N ASP A 212 31.43 10.72 111.30
CA ASP A 212 32.00 9.80 112.29
C ASP A 212 33.06 10.49 113.15
N MET A 213 33.94 11.30 112.56
CA MET A 213 34.88 12.15 113.29
C MET A 213 34.15 13.13 114.22
N LYS A 214 33.09 13.78 113.73
CA LYS A 214 32.26 14.67 114.54
C LYS A 214 31.52 13.92 115.66
N ALA A 215 31.09 12.67 115.44
CA ALA A 215 30.42 11.86 116.44
C ALA A 215 31.38 11.30 117.51
N LYS A 216 32.61 10.95 117.12
CA LYS A 216 33.68 10.47 118.02
C LYS A 216 34.34 11.59 118.82
N LEU A 217 34.29 12.83 118.33
CA LEU A 217 34.65 14.01 119.12
C LEU A 217 33.65 14.19 120.27
N SER A 218 34.03 13.74 121.46
CA SER A 218 33.33 14.09 122.70
C SER A 218 33.19 15.60 122.80
N THR A 219 32.08 16.11 123.33
CA THR A 219 31.85 17.56 123.58
C THR A 219 33.02 18.21 124.33
N LYS A 220 33.76 17.42 125.11
CA LYS A 220 34.99 17.83 125.79
C LYS A 220 36.17 18.08 124.82
N MET A 221 36.36 17.23 123.82
CA MET A 221 37.44 17.37 122.81
C MET A 221 37.22 18.56 121.88
N VAL A 222 35.95 18.90 121.60
CA VAL A 222 35.61 20.12 120.85
C VAL A 222 35.93 21.37 121.68
N GLY A 223 35.66 21.35 122.99
CA GLY A 223 36.10 22.40 123.91
C GLY A 223 37.62 22.55 123.95
N GLU A 224 38.35 21.45 124.10
CA GLU A 224 39.82 21.47 124.18
C GLU A 224 40.49 21.93 122.88
N THR A 225 39.96 21.55 121.71
CA THR A 225 40.47 22.03 120.41
C THR A 225 40.14 23.50 120.15
N LEU A 226 38.98 23.99 120.61
CA LEU A 226 38.64 25.42 120.55
C LEU A 226 39.55 26.24 121.47
N GLU A 227 39.79 25.76 122.69
CA GLU A 227 40.70 26.37 123.65
C GLU A 227 42.14 26.48 123.09
N GLN A 228 42.69 25.40 122.52
CA GLN A 228 43.99 25.41 121.85
C GLN A 228 44.01 26.36 120.64
N HIS A 229 42.93 26.43 119.87
CA HIS A 229 42.86 27.36 118.74
C HIS A 229 42.90 28.82 119.22
N CYS A 230 42.13 29.16 120.25
CA CYS A 230 42.17 30.49 120.88
C CYS A 230 43.56 30.81 121.44
N GLU A 231 44.26 29.84 122.03
CA GLU A 231 45.65 30.00 122.49
C GLU A 231 46.63 30.30 121.36
N ILE A 232 46.56 29.53 120.27
CA ILE A 232 47.44 29.71 119.11
C ILE A 232 47.21 31.07 118.45
N GLU A 233 45.95 31.44 118.21
CA GLU A 233 45.62 32.73 117.58
C GLU A 233 45.99 33.90 118.49
N PHE A 234 45.82 33.77 119.81
CA PHE A 234 46.29 34.78 120.75
C PHE A 234 47.82 34.92 120.69
N ASN A 235 48.57 33.82 120.82
CA ASN A 235 50.04 33.85 120.78
C ASN A 235 50.59 34.38 119.45
N ARG A 236 49.86 34.18 118.35
CA ARG A 236 50.22 34.71 117.02
C ARG A 236 50.23 36.24 116.97
N ILE A 237 49.32 36.91 117.67
CA ILE A 237 49.24 38.38 117.72
C ILE A 237 49.85 38.98 119.01
N ARG A 238 50.07 38.16 120.04
CA ARG A 238 50.57 38.55 121.36
C ARG A 238 51.82 39.42 121.28
N ALA A 239 52.82 38.99 120.51
CA ALA A 239 54.08 39.74 120.37
C ALA A 239 53.90 41.16 119.80
N THR A 240 52.83 41.41 119.04
CA THR A 240 52.61 42.67 118.34
C THR A 240 51.62 43.59 119.07
N ALA A 241 50.57 43.01 119.66
CA ALA A 241 49.47 43.77 120.26
C ALA A 241 49.44 43.74 121.79
N PHE A 242 49.96 42.68 122.43
CA PHE A 242 49.88 42.48 123.89
C PHE A 242 51.20 41.87 124.43
N PRO A 243 52.31 42.65 124.47
CA PRO A 243 53.65 42.11 124.70
C PRO A 243 53.84 41.47 126.08
N TYR A 244 53.15 41.98 127.09
CA TYR A 244 53.24 41.54 128.49
C TYR A 244 52.08 40.63 128.91
N ALA A 245 51.10 40.40 128.03
CA ALA A 245 49.97 39.54 128.31
C ALA A 245 50.27 38.08 127.97
N TYR A 246 49.72 37.16 128.74
CA TYR A 246 49.73 35.74 128.45
C TYR A 246 48.32 35.17 128.54
N PHE A 247 48.04 34.21 127.67
CA PHE A 247 46.77 33.49 127.62
C PHE A 247 47.10 32.01 127.62
N GLU A 248 47.00 31.40 128.79
CA GLU A 248 47.34 30.00 129.00
C GLU A 248 46.35 29.35 129.95
N LYS A 249 46.39 28.02 129.99
CA LYS A 249 45.56 27.23 130.89
C LYS A 249 46.10 27.32 132.32
N ASP A 250 45.30 27.81 133.26
CA ASP A 250 45.72 27.93 134.65
C ASP A 250 45.93 26.54 135.27
N ASN A 251 47.16 26.27 135.72
CA ASN A 251 47.53 24.98 136.31
C ASN A 251 47.54 25.00 137.85
N ASP A 252 47.10 26.09 138.50
CA ASP A 252 47.02 26.21 139.96
C ASP A 252 45.72 25.61 140.54
N ALA A 253 45.33 24.43 140.05
CA ALA A 253 44.16 23.69 140.54
C ALA A 253 44.58 22.68 141.63
N SER A 254 44.79 23.17 142.85
CA SER A 254 45.08 22.34 144.04
C SER A 254 43.91 21.44 144.50
N SER A 255 42.87 21.23 143.67
CA SER A 255 41.72 20.38 143.96
C SER A 255 41.03 19.81 142.71
N GLY A 256 41.78 19.30 141.73
CA GLY A 256 41.25 18.32 140.76
C GLY A 256 40.10 18.74 139.81
N SER A 257 39.72 20.02 139.73
CA SER A 257 38.84 20.55 138.68
C SER A 257 39.64 21.26 137.60
N LYS A 258 39.18 21.13 136.34
CA LYS A 258 39.85 21.64 135.13
C LYS A 258 40.20 23.12 135.27
N GLY A 259 41.44 23.48 134.95
CA GLY A 259 41.89 24.86 134.85
C GLY A 259 41.28 25.57 133.64
N ASP A 260 40.77 26.78 133.86
CA ASP A 260 40.25 27.66 132.82
C ASP A 260 41.41 28.35 132.08
N PHE A 261 41.20 28.74 130.83
CA PHE A 261 42.15 29.60 130.12
C PHE A 261 42.04 31.03 130.64
N ILE A 262 43.15 31.56 131.15
CA ILE A 262 43.18 32.89 131.75
C ILE A 262 44.03 33.80 130.89
N PHE A 263 43.44 34.93 130.51
CA PHE A 263 44.16 36.08 130.01
C PHE A 263 44.64 36.90 131.20
N ARG A 264 45.95 37.10 131.34
CA ARG A 264 46.52 38.04 132.31
C ARG A 264 47.43 39.01 131.57
N ASP A 265 47.30 40.30 131.90
CA ASP A 265 48.11 41.40 131.38
C ASP A 265 48.82 42.05 132.58
N MET A 266 50.16 42.08 132.57
CA MET A 266 51.01 42.63 133.66
C MET A 266 51.53 44.02 133.34
#